data_AF-A0A7C3YJR4-F1
#
_entry.id   AF-A0A7C3YJR4-F1
#
_cell.length_a   1.000
_cell.length_b   1.000
_cell.length_c   1.000
_cell.angle_alpha   90.00
_cell.angle_beta   90.00
_cell.angle_gamma   90.00
#
_symmetry.space_group_name_H-M   'P 1'
#
loop_
_entity.id
_entity.type
_entity.pdbx_description
1 polymer ?
#
loop_
_entity_poly.entity_id
_entity_poly.type
_entity_poly.pdbx_seq_one_letter_code
_entity_poly.pdbx_strand_id
1 'polypeptide(L)' 'MADVVSTNQFKNGMAIEIDGQPYSIIEFQHVKPGKGGA' A
#
# COMPACT_ATOMS: atom_id res chain seq x y z
N MET A 1 -4.44 -18.15 -0.07
CA MET A 1 -5.03 -16.97 -0.74
C MET A 1 -4.42 -15.76 -0.08
N ALA A 2 -3.88 -14.81 -0.85
CA ALA A 2 -3.42 -13.56 -0.27
C ALA A 2 -4.64 -12.76 0.20
N ASP A 3 -4.57 -12.15 1.38
CA ASP A 3 -5.64 -11.29 1.87
C ASP A 3 -5.72 -10.01 1.03
N VAL A 4 -6.93 -9.50 0.81
CA VAL A 4 -7.12 -8.18 0.19
C VAL A 4 -6.61 -7.12 1.15
N VAL A 5 -5.65 -6.32 0.71
CA VAL A 5 -4.97 -5.30 1.52
C VAL A 5 -5.45 -3.90 1.15
N SER A 6 -5.60 -3.05 2.17
CA SER A 6 -5.91 -1.63 2.03
C SER A 6 -4.65 -0.78 2.22
N THR A 7 -4.63 0.42 1.67
CA THR A 7 -3.42 1.27 1.59
C THR A 7 -2.86 1.69 2.96
N ASN A 8 -3.69 1.69 4.01
CA ASN A 8 -3.26 1.94 5.39
C ASN A 8 -2.48 0.76 6.02
N GLN A 9 -2.47 -0.42 5.38
CA GLN A 9 -1.72 -1.59 5.82
C GLN A 9 -0.34 -1.69 5.16
N PHE A 10 0.01 -0.77 4.26
CA PHE A 10 1.25 -0.80 3.52
C PHE A 10 2.47 -0.62 4.43
N LYS A 11 3.53 -1.37 4.13
CA LYS A 11 4.85 -1.28 4.78
C LYS A 11 5.94 -1.40 3.72
N ASN A 12 7.06 -0.71 3.92
CA ASN A 12 8.23 -0.88 3.05
C ASN A 12 8.70 -2.35 3.11
N GLY A 13 9.02 -2.92 1.95
CA GLY A 13 9.39 -4.33 1.77
C GLY A 13 8.20 -5.29 1.70
N MET A 14 6.95 -4.82 1.84
CA MET A 14 5.78 -5.68 1.68
C MET A 14 5.60 -6.12 0.24
N ALA A 15 5.37 -7.42 0.03
CA ALA A 15 4.97 -7.98 -1.25
C ALA A 15 3.44 -7.91 -1.41
N ILE A 16 2.98 -7.47 -2.58
CA ILE A 16 1.56 -7.40 -2.95
C ILE A 16 1.37 -7.91 -4.38
N GLU A 17 0.16 -8.33 -4.70
CA GLU A 17 -0.23 -8.70 -6.06
C GLU A 17 -1.13 -7.61 -6.63
N ILE A 18 -0.82 -7.15 -7.85
CA ILE A 18 -1.65 -6.20 -8.60
C ILE A 18 -1.85 -6.82 -9.99
N ASP A 19 -3.11 -7.02 -10.38
CA ASP A 19 -3.49 -7.62 -11.68
C ASP A 19 -2.79 -8.97 -11.97
N GLY A 20 -2.64 -9.81 -10.94
CA GLY A 20 -2.00 -11.13 -11.04
C GLY A 20 -0.47 -11.08 -11.16
N GLN A 21 0.14 -9.91 -10.99
CA GLN A 21 1.60 -9.74 -11.01
C GLN A 21 2.13 -9.36 -9.62
N PRO A 22 3.24 -9.96 -9.17
CA PRO A 22 3.83 -9.67 -7.86
C PRO A 22 4.66 -8.38 -7.91
N TYR A 23 4.49 -7.54 -6.89
CA TYR A 23 5.23 -6.31 -6.66
C TYR A 23 5.73 -6.24 -5.23
N SER A 24 6.78 -5.44 -5.01
CA SER A 24 7.28 -5.11 -3.68
C SER A 24 7.20 -3.59 -3.47
N ILE A 25 6.62 -3.18 -2.34
CA ILE A 25 6.59 -1.77 -1.94
C ILE A 25 8.00 -1.36 -1.53
N ILE A 26 8.64 -0.49 -2.30
CA ILE A 26 9.97 0.03 -1.96
C ILE A 26 9.85 1.10 -0.88
N GLU A 27 8.92 2.04 -1.08
CA GLU A 27 8.66 3.15 -0.18
C GLU A 27 7.16 3.47 -0.17
N PHE A 28 6.61 3.71 1.02
CA PHE A 28 5.25 4.17 1.21
C PHE A 28 5.25 5.52 1.94
N GLN A 29 4.62 6.52 1.33
CA GLN A 29 4.43 7.84 1.92
C GLN A 29 2.93 8.16 2.02
N HIS A 30 2.44 8.29 3.24
CA HIS A 30 1.08 8.77 3.49
C HIS A 30 1.07 10.30 3.53
N VAL A 31 0.42 10.95 2.56
CA VAL A 31 0.33 12.42 2.48
C VAL A 31 -1.12 12.89 2.60
N LYS A 32 -1.34 13.96 3.39
CA LYS A 32 -2.62 14.69 3.46
C LYS A 32 -2.43 16.13 2.98
N PRO A 33 -2.77 16.47 1.73
CA PRO A 33 -2.77 17.85 1.29
C PRO A 33 -3.98 18.60 1.90
N GLY A 34 -3.75 19.48 2.88
CA GLY A 34 -4.77 20.36 3.47
C GLY A 34 -5.33 19.94 4.84
N LYS A 35 -6.55 20.40 5.19
CA LYS A 35 -7.24 20.18 6.49
C LYS A 35 -8.34 19.10 6.42
N GLY A 36 -8.09 17.97 5.76
CA GLY A 36 -9.02 16.83 5.68
C GLY A 36 -8.44 15.55 6.31
N GLY A 37 -9.31 14.65 6.80
CA GLY A 37 -8.92 13.34 7.33
C GLY A 37 -8.27 12.43 6.28
N ALA A 38 -7.59 11.36 6.74
CA ALA A 38 -7.08 10.27 5.89
C ALA A 38 -8.13 9.20 5.81
#